data_AF-X0WS91-F1
#
_entry.id   AF-X0WS91-F1
#
_cell.length_a   1.000
_cell.length_b   1.000
_cell.length_c   1.000
_cell.angle_alpha   90.00
_cell.angle_beta   90.00
_cell.angle_gamma   90.00
#
_symmetry.space_group_name_H-M   'P 1'
#
loop_
_entity.id
_entity.type
_entity.pdbx_description
1 polymer ?
#
loop_
_entity_poly.entity_id
_entity_poly.type
_entity_poly.pdbx_seq_one_letter_code
_entity_poly.pdbx_strand_id
1 'polypeptide(L)'
;MLLAKSVASDLIDTITSKAVDGIVHSVFDHACNIQLDRNSLVTLISSKLPNYPAAIKLDIAEEQKLCSFGFKVGMKASVNKDEIKIQGRIQA
;
A
#
# COMPACT_ATOMS: atom_id res chain seq x y z
N MET A 1 1.59 4.69 13.36
CA MET A 1 0.45 4.09 12.65
C MET A 1 0.22 4.93 11.40
N LEU A 2 0.39 4.37 10.20
CA LEU A 2 0.17 5.09 8.94
C LEU A 2 -1.33 5.06 8.63
N LEU A 3 -1.94 6.20 8.37
CA LEU A 3 -3.36 6.28 8.00
C LEU A 3 -3.46 6.32 6.47
N ALA A 4 -4.28 5.44 5.91
CA ALA A 4 -4.51 5.34 4.48
C ALA A 4 -5.93 5.80 4.16
N LYS A 5 -6.10 6.62 3.12
CA LYS A 5 -7.40 6.94 2.54
C LYS A 5 -7.48 6.28 1.17
N SER A 6 -8.39 5.33 1.01
CA SER A 6 -8.68 4.73 -0.30
C SER A 6 -9.37 5.77 -1.18
N VAL A 7 -8.92 5.94 -2.43
CA VAL A 7 -9.53 6.86 -3.42
C VAL A 7 -9.93 6.09 -4.69
N ALA A 8 -10.05 4.76 -4.62
CA ALA A 8 -10.14 3.90 -5.79
C ALA A 8 -11.37 2.98 -5.78
N SER A 9 -12.28 3.15 -6.75
CA SER A 9 -13.51 2.34 -6.88
C SER A 9 -13.19 0.88 -7.22
N ASP A 10 -12.32 0.62 -8.20
CA ASP A 10 -12.02 -0.74 -8.67
C ASP A 10 -11.22 -1.55 -7.65
N LEU A 11 -10.47 -0.85 -6.79
CA LEU A 11 -9.71 -1.46 -5.72
C LEU A 11 -10.62 -1.91 -4.57
N ILE A 12 -11.73 -1.21 -4.33
CA ILE A 12 -12.74 -1.58 -3.33
C ILE A 12 -13.41 -2.90 -3.72
N ASP A 13 -13.65 -3.15 -5.01
CA ASP A 13 -14.23 -4.41 -5.48
C ASP A 13 -13.28 -5.60 -5.27
N THR A 14 -11.97 -5.36 -5.39
CA THR A 14 -10.94 -6.38 -5.15
C THR A 14 -10.73 -6.63 -3.65
N ILE A 15 -10.90 -5.60 -2.83
CA ILE A 15 -10.62 -5.64 -1.40
C ILE A 15 -11.93 -5.81 -0.61
N THR A 16 -12.22 -7.06 -0.25
CA THR A 16 -13.39 -7.37 0.58
C THR A 16 -13.15 -7.12 2.08
N SER A 17 -14.18 -7.29 2.91
CA SER A 17 -14.03 -7.32 4.38
C SER A 17 -13.11 -8.45 4.87
N LYS A 18 -12.89 -9.49 4.06
CA LYS A 18 -11.94 -10.57 4.37
C LYS A 18 -10.54 -10.14 3.94
N ALA A 19 -9.59 -10.29 4.86
CA ALA A 19 -8.19 -10.03 4.56
C ALA A 19 -7.64 -10.97 3.49
N VAL A 20 -6.92 -10.39 2.54
CA VAL A 20 -6.19 -11.06 1.48
C VAL A 20 -4.70 -10.91 1.75
N ASP A 21 -3.98 -12.02 1.73
CA ASP A 21 -2.53 -12.02 1.90
C ASP A 21 -1.84 -11.56 0.61
N GLY A 22 -0.72 -10.86 0.77
CA GLY A 22 0.08 -10.39 -0.34
C GLY A 22 1.55 -10.26 0.03
N ILE A 23 2.34 -9.82 -0.95
CA ILE A 23 3.78 -9.61 -0.82
C ILE A 23 4.11 -8.24 -1.40
N VAL A 24 4.96 -7.46 -0.71
CA VAL A 24 5.52 -6.24 -1.26
C VAL A 24 6.35 -6.60 -2.49
N HIS A 25 5.88 -6.17 -3.65
CA HIS A 25 6.49 -6.48 -4.94
C HIS A 25 7.56 -5.45 -5.30
N SER A 26 7.28 -4.17 -5.10
CA SER A 26 8.21 -3.08 -5.44
C SER A 26 7.98 -1.87 -4.55
N VAL A 27 9.07 -1.18 -4.18
CA VAL A 27 9.03 0.03 -3.35
C VAL A 27 9.83 1.12 -4.03
N PHE A 28 9.21 2.29 -4.17
CA PHE A 28 9.77 3.50 -4.77
C PHE A 28 9.68 4.67 -3.78
N ASP A 29 10.22 5.82 -4.17
CA ASP A 29 10.16 7.04 -3.34
C ASP A 29 8.71 7.49 -3.04
N HIS A 30 7.79 7.29 -3.98
CA HIS A 30 6.41 7.76 -3.87
C HIS A 30 5.34 6.70 -4.14
N ALA A 31 5.74 5.44 -4.30
CA ALA A 31 4.81 4.33 -4.49
C ALA A 31 5.31 3.03 -3.83
N CYS A 32 4.38 2.19 -3.39
CA CYS A 32 4.64 0.84 -2.91
C CYS A 32 3.58 -0.10 -3.49
N ASN A 33 4.00 -1.14 -4.20
CA ASN A 33 3.10 -2.10 -4.81
C ASN A 33 3.08 -3.38 -3.99
N ILE A 34 1.88 -3.83 -3.63
CA ILE A 34 1.63 -5.10 -2.97
C ILE A 34 0.97 -6.02 -3.98
N GLN A 35 1.56 -7.18 -4.20
CA GLN A 35 1.00 -8.23 -5.04
C GLN A 35 0.14 -9.16 -4.19
N LEU A 36 -1.14 -9.29 -4.53
CA LEU A 36 -2.08 -10.18 -3.84
C LEU A 36 -2.07 -11.58 -4.46
N ASP A 37 -1.99 -11.65 -5.79
CA ASP A 37 -1.92 -12.87 -6.57
C ASP A 37 -1.06 -12.63 -7.85
N ARG A 38 -1.00 -13.59 -8.78
CA ARG A 38 -0.15 -13.47 -9.97
C ARG A 38 -0.48 -12.26 -10.88
N ASN A 39 -1.71 -11.76 -10.84
CA ASN A 39 -2.22 -10.73 -11.75
C ASN A 39 -2.68 -9.45 -11.05
N SER A 40 -2.82 -9.45 -9.72
CA SER A 40 -3.40 -8.34 -8.97
C SER A 40 -2.36 -7.56 -8.15
N LEU A 41 -2.33 -6.23 -8.33
CA LEU A 41 -1.52 -5.30 -7.55
C LEU A 41 -2.39 -4.27 -6.82
N VAL A 42 -2.10 -4.07 -5.53
CA VAL A 42 -2.56 -2.93 -4.75
C VAL A 42 -1.43 -1.91 -4.72
N THR A 43 -1.68 -0.72 -5.27
CA THR A 43 -0.69 0.36 -5.31
C THR A 43 -0.96 1.34 -4.17
N LEU A 44 0.02 1.56 -3.31
CA LEU A 44 0.03 2.63 -2.33
C LEU A 44 0.82 3.80 -2.89
N ILE A 45 0.29 5.02 -2.83
CA ILE A 45 0.97 6.23 -3.31
C ILE A 45 1.04 7.30 -2.23
N SER A 46 2.08 8.13 -2.27
CA SER A 46 2.12 9.34 -1.45
C SER A 46 1.13 10.39 -1.95
N SER A 47 0.82 11.37 -1.08
CA SER A 47 -0.01 12.53 -1.39
C SER A 47 0.48 13.36 -2.59
N LYS A 48 1.80 13.31 -2.90
CA LYS A 48 2.47 14.02 -4.00
C LYS A 48 2.04 13.58 -5.40
N LEU A 49 1.62 12.32 -5.56
CA LEU A 49 1.21 11.83 -6.86
C LEU A 49 -0.22 12.31 -7.18
N PRO A 50 -0.52 12.61 -8.46
CA PRO A 50 -1.89 12.90 -8.89
C PRO A 50 -2.80 11.73 -8.50
N ASN A 51 -4.11 12.00 -8.38
CA ASN A 51 -5.06 10.96 -8.05
C ASN A 51 -5.01 9.86 -9.10
N TYR A 52 -4.61 8.67 -8.67
CA TYR A 52 -4.57 7.47 -9.49
C TYR A 52 -5.78 6.60 -9.11
N PRO A 53 -6.76 6.40 -10.02
CA PRO A 53 -8.05 5.79 -9.70
C PRO A 53 -7.97 4.36 -9.15
N ALA A 54 -6.83 3.68 -9.25
CA ALA A 54 -6.61 2.33 -8.75
C ALA A 54 -5.52 2.26 -7.65
N ALA A 55 -5.27 3.37 -6.94
CA ALA A 55 -4.30 3.41 -5.84
C ALA A 55 -4.91 3.92 -4.52
N ILE A 56 -4.29 3.51 -3.43
CA ILE A 56 -4.57 4.00 -2.08
C ILE A 56 -3.61 5.13 -1.79
N LYS A 57 -4.16 6.31 -1.50
CA LYS A 57 -3.35 7.46 -1.14
C LYS A 57 -3.07 7.43 0.35
N LEU A 58 -1.80 7.46 0.70
CA LEU A 58 -1.35 7.48 2.08
C LEU A 58 -1.29 8.93 2.56
N ASP A 59 -1.84 9.15 3.76
CA ASP A 59 -1.77 10.44 4.43
C ASP A 59 -0.42 10.53 5.15
N ILE A 60 0.61 10.90 4.38
CA ILE A 60 1.99 11.07 4.85
C ILE A 60 2.47 12.48 4.54
N ALA A 61 3.39 12.99 5.36
CA ALA A 61 4.00 14.29 5.14
C ALA A 61 4.68 14.34 3.76
N GLU A 62 4.62 15.49 3.09
CA GLU A 62 5.03 15.63 1.69
C GLU A 62 6.49 15.21 1.47
N GLU A 63 7.36 15.51 2.42
CA GLU A 63 8.79 15.18 2.40
C GLU A 63 9.09 13.69 2.61
N GLN A 64 8.14 12.89 3.11
CA GLN A 64 8.37 11.48 3.41
C GLN A 64 8.36 10.61 2.15
N LYS A 65 9.37 9.76 2.03
CA LYS A 65 9.48 8.78 0.95
C LYS A 65 8.94 7.43 1.38
N LEU A 66 8.19 6.75 0.51
CA LEU A 66 7.65 5.43 0.82
C LEU A 66 8.74 4.38 1.09
N CYS A 67 9.87 4.48 0.40
CA CYS A 67 11.06 3.67 0.65
C CYS A 67 11.69 3.89 2.04
N SER A 68 11.40 5.00 2.71
CA SER A 68 11.92 5.30 4.06
C SER A 68 11.11 4.68 5.21
N PHE A 69 9.91 4.15 4.97
CA PHE A 69 9.12 3.46 6.01
C PHE A 69 9.60 2.03 6.32
N GLY A 70 10.74 1.61 5.75
CA GLY A 70 11.30 0.29 5.97
C GLY A 70 10.57 -0.83 5.21
N PHE A 71 9.66 -0.50 4.29
CA PHE A 71 9.07 -1.47 3.38
C PHE A 71 10.15 -2.04 2.46
N LYS A 72 10.21 -3.38 2.36
CA LYS A 72 11.16 -4.09 1.51
C LYS A 72 10.43 -5.08 0.63
N VAL A 73 10.95 -5.27 -0.58
CA VAL A 73 10.48 -6.32 -1.49
C VAL A 73 10.54 -7.68 -0.77
N GLY A 74 9.49 -8.48 -0.92
CA GLY A 74 9.34 -9.77 -0.26
C GLY A 74 8.68 -9.73 1.13
N MET A 75 8.43 -8.54 1.70
CA MET A 75 7.68 -8.43 2.96
C MET A 75 6.24 -8.92 2.78
N LYS A 76 5.76 -9.71 3.75
CA LYS A 76 4.35 -10.13 3.77
C LYS A 76 3.45 -8.95 4.05
N ALA A 77 2.32 -8.89 3.37
CA ALA A 77 1.27 -7.93 3.59
C ALA A 77 -0.07 -8.63 3.79
N SER A 78 -0.98 -7.97 4.48
CA SER A 78 -2.39 -8.37 4.59
C SER A 78 -3.23 -7.14 4.30
N VAL A 79 -4.18 -7.27 3.39
CA VAL A 79 -4.98 -6.15 2.85
C VAL A 79 -6.46 -6.49 3.01
N ASN A 80 -7.22 -5.60 3.63
CA ASN A 80 -8.68 -5.62 3.62
C ASN A 80 -9.20 -4.18 3.45
N LYS A 81 -10.53 -4.02 3.41
CA LYS A 81 -11.16 -2.74 3.10
C LYS A 81 -10.86 -1.64 4.13
N ASP A 82 -10.49 -2.05 5.35
CA ASP A 82 -10.32 -1.20 6.51
C ASP A 82 -8.83 -0.86 6.77
N GLU A 83 -7.92 -1.79 6.47
CA GLU A 83 -6.50 -1.66 6.80
C GLU A 83 -5.56 -2.42 5.85
N ILE A 84 -4.31 -1.94 5.81
CA ILE A 84 -3.18 -2.61 5.16
C ILE A 84 -2.08 -2.81 6.18
N LYS A 85 -1.68 -4.06 6.39
CA LYS A 85 -0.62 -4.46 7.33
C LYS A 85 0.56 -5.01 6.54
N ILE A 86 1.71 -4.33 6.58
CA ILE A 86 2.97 -4.83 6.03
C ILE A 86 3.84 -5.29 7.19
N GLN A 87 4.29 -6.54 7.18
CA GLN A 87 5.17 -7.09 8.20
C GLN A 87 6.60 -6.58 8.01
N GLY A 88 6.95 -5.56 8.78
CA GLY A 88 8.31 -5.04 8.90
C GLY A 88 8.59 -4.62 10.35
N ARG A 89 9.82 -4.87 10.82
CA ARG A 89 10.32 -4.18 12.02
C ARG A 89 10.49 -2.71 11.66
N ILE A 90 9.67 -1.83 12.24
CA ILE A 90 10.01 -0.41 12.30
C ILE A 90 11.23 -0.33 13.21
N GLN A 91 12.42 -0.18 12.63
CA GLN A 91 13.59 0.20 13.43
C GLN A 91 13.35 1.64 13.86
N ALA A 92 13.15 1.81 15.17
CA ALA A 92 13.09 3.10 15.85
C ALA A 92 14.47 3.76 15.85
#